data_AF-A0A926E5L0-F1
#
_entry.id   AF-A0A926E5L0-F1
#
_cell.length_a   1.000
_cell.length_b   1.000
_cell.length_c   1.000
_cell.angle_alpha   90.00
_cell.angle_beta   90.00
_cell.angle_gamma   90.00
#
_symmetry.space_group_name_H-M   'P 1'
#
loop_
_entity.id
_entity.type
_entity.pdbx_description
1 polymer ?
#
loop_
_entity_poly.entity_id
_entity_poly.type
_entity_poly.pdbx_seq_one_letter_code
_entity_poly.pdbx_strand_id
1 'polypeptide(L)'
;MGKLINNKRAVKWVLMGLIAVIIGFAAILFSVSMVNGDKEVSAQSSVDTVSSQNMVIDSSSEYADKLYGCLVSDVNDTAAVVKLLETMGLESVAGKYNATIKTEGDMHILSVSLEDSVQKTGKKVLDGNMKKCAQQIMALVPSVGQVQWTYSLISSGEADETVTVSVDEEAAAEKLSKDIKSYGNSADTFKALLEEQAGLSQ
;
A
#
# COMPACT_ATOMS: atom_id res chain seq x y z
N MET A 1 -35.25 -14.93 -37.89
CA MET A 1 -34.11 -15.73 -37.37
C MET A 1 -32.98 -14.78 -37.02
N GLY A 2 -32.93 -14.28 -35.78
CA GLY A 2 -31.83 -13.45 -35.30
C GLY A 2 -30.95 -14.27 -34.36
N LYS A 3 -29.72 -14.57 -34.77
CA LYS A 3 -28.72 -15.24 -33.92
C LYS A 3 -28.20 -14.23 -32.89
N LEU A 4 -28.51 -14.48 -31.61
CA LEU A 4 -27.80 -13.94 -30.46
C LEU A 4 -26.37 -14.48 -30.46
N ILE A 5 -25.38 -13.62 -30.76
CA ILE A 5 -23.98 -13.93 -30.50
C ILE A 5 -23.67 -13.39 -29.09
N ASN A 6 -23.73 -14.28 -28.12
CA ASN A 6 -23.17 -14.08 -26.77
C ASN A 6 -21.66 -13.88 -26.89
N ASN A 7 -21.16 -12.66 -26.69
CA ASN A 7 -19.73 -12.41 -26.54
C ASN A 7 -19.41 -11.91 -25.13
N LYS A 8 -19.12 -12.86 -24.23
CA LYS A 8 -18.60 -12.62 -22.87
C LYS A 8 -17.22 -11.93 -22.83
N ARG A 9 -16.66 -11.50 -23.99
CA ARG A 9 -15.37 -10.81 -24.07
C ARG A 9 -15.49 -9.28 -24.19
N ALA A 10 -16.69 -8.71 -24.34
CA ALA A 10 -16.86 -7.26 -24.49
C ALA A 10 -16.84 -6.49 -23.16
N VAL A 11 -17.09 -7.16 -22.02
CA VAL A 11 -17.15 -6.48 -20.70
C VAL A 11 -15.77 -6.23 -20.10
N LYS A 12 -14.73 -6.96 -20.56
CA LYS A 12 -13.35 -6.78 -20.05
C LYS A 12 -12.62 -5.55 -20.62
N TRP A 13 -13.18 -4.85 -21.59
CA TRP A 13 -12.50 -3.73 -22.26
C TRP A 13 -12.97 -2.34 -21.81
N VAL A 14 -13.99 -2.24 -20.96
CA VAL A 14 -14.45 -0.95 -20.42
C VAL A 14 -13.62 -0.52 -19.19
N LEU A 15 -12.94 -1.46 -18.51
CA LEU A 15 -12.10 -1.14 -17.35
C LEU A 15 -10.65 -0.75 -17.70
N MET A 16 -10.31 -0.71 -19.00
CA MET A 16 -8.94 -0.42 -19.48
C MET A 16 -8.80 1.01 -20.04
N GLY A 17 -9.76 1.88 -19.72
CA GLY A 17 -9.91 3.21 -20.33
C GLY A 17 -9.53 4.40 -19.42
N LEU A 18 -8.62 4.23 -18.47
CA LEU A 18 -8.15 5.36 -17.64
C LEU A 18 -6.67 5.23 -17.25
N ILE A 19 -5.82 4.87 -18.20
CA ILE A 19 -4.36 5.02 -18.08
C ILE A 19 -3.96 6.15 -19.02
N ALA A 20 -4.13 7.37 -18.53
CA ALA A 20 -3.57 8.56 -19.15
C ALA A 20 -2.07 8.64 -18.78
N VAL A 21 -1.24 8.33 -19.77
CA VAL A 21 0.03 8.99 -20.12
C VAL A 21 0.85 9.56 -18.96
N ILE A 22 1.94 8.89 -18.59
CA ILE A 22 3.18 9.57 -18.20
C ILE A 22 4.32 9.04 -19.07
N ILE A 23 4.67 9.88 -20.04
CA ILE A 23 5.84 9.78 -20.90
C ILE A 23 7.08 9.89 -20.02
N GLY A 24 8.07 9.04 -20.30
CA GLY A 24 9.27 8.91 -19.49
C GLY A 24 10.06 10.20 -19.31
N PHE A 25 10.72 10.29 -18.17
CA PHE A 25 11.93 11.09 -18.02
C PHE A 25 12.99 10.27 -17.29
N ALA A 26 13.94 9.77 -18.08
CA ALA A 26 15.29 9.55 -17.61
C ALA A 26 15.89 10.90 -17.19
N ALA A 27 16.39 10.96 -15.96
CA ALA A 27 17.36 11.91 -15.42
C ALA A 27 17.32 13.36 -15.95
N ILE A 28 16.66 14.26 -15.22
CA ILE A 28 17.05 15.69 -15.17
C ILE A 28 16.90 16.20 -13.73
N LEU A 29 18.05 16.48 -13.09
CA LEU A 29 18.13 17.39 -11.94
C LEU A 29 17.74 18.80 -12.44
N PHE A 30 16.57 19.30 -12.05
CA PHE A 30 16.28 20.74 -12.14
C PHE A 30 15.24 21.16 -11.11
N SER A 31 15.66 21.97 -10.14
CA SER A 31 14.77 22.64 -9.19
C SER A 31 14.03 23.78 -9.89
N VAL A 32 12.70 23.74 -10.01
CA VAL A 32 11.82 24.92 -10.13
C VAL A 32 10.47 24.62 -9.47
N SER A 33 10.01 25.58 -8.67
CA SER A 33 8.80 25.57 -7.85
C SER A 33 7.48 25.71 -8.64
N MET A 34 6.40 25.24 -7.99
CA MET A 34 4.97 25.60 -8.13
C MET A 34 4.26 25.26 -9.45
N VAL A 35 3.25 24.37 -9.40
CA VAL A 35 1.82 24.71 -9.12
C VAL A 35 0.93 23.46 -9.33
N ASN A 36 -0.16 23.39 -8.55
CA ASN A 36 -1.27 22.42 -8.55
C ASN A 36 -1.13 21.12 -7.73
N GLY A 37 -1.64 21.17 -6.49
CA GLY A 37 -2.90 20.47 -6.19
C GLY A 37 -2.85 19.12 -5.47
N ASP A 38 -1.75 18.40 -5.48
CA ASP A 38 -1.61 17.14 -4.73
C ASP A 38 -0.67 17.35 -3.54
N LYS A 39 -1.14 17.01 -2.33
CA LYS A 39 -0.29 17.04 -1.13
C LYS A 39 0.68 15.88 -1.21
N GLU A 40 1.82 16.14 -1.83
CA GLU A 40 2.91 15.19 -1.98
C GLU A 40 3.60 14.99 -0.63
N VAL A 41 3.79 13.73 -0.26
CA VAL A 41 4.47 13.32 0.96
C VAL A 41 5.72 12.56 0.54
N SER A 42 6.88 13.17 0.76
CA SER A 42 8.18 12.59 0.40
C SER A 42 8.97 12.22 1.66
N ALA A 43 9.29 10.94 1.79
CA ALA A 43 10.33 10.44 2.68
C ALA A 43 11.50 9.97 1.80
N GLN A 44 12.69 10.54 1.98
CA GLN A 44 13.90 10.17 1.25
C GLN A 44 14.85 9.40 2.16
N SER A 45 15.14 8.14 1.83
CA SER A 45 16.27 7.39 2.39
C SER A 45 16.72 6.27 1.44
N SER A 46 17.99 5.87 1.56
CA SER A 46 18.77 5.12 0.59
C SER A 46 18.86 3.62 0.90
N VAL A 47 17.98 2.81 0.32
CA VAL A 47 18.14 1.36 0.18
C VAL A 47 17.71 0.96 -1.24
N ASP A 48 18.60 0.33 -2.02
CA ASP A 48 18.43 0.09 -3.47
C ASP A 48 17.84 -1.30 -3.83
N THR A 49 17.14 -1.99 -2.92
CA THR A 49 16.47 -3.25 -3.28
C THR A 49 15.31 -3.56 -2.33
N VAL A 50 14.12 -3.81 -2.90
CA VAL A 50 12.94 -4.29 -2.17
C VAL A 50 13.22 -5.63 -1.49
N SER A 51 12.89 -5.72 -0.20
CA SER A 51 13.22 -6.88 0.63
C SER A 51 12.59 -8.17 0.08
N SER A 52 13.44 -9.18 -0.17
CA SER A 52 13.02 -10.50 -0.63
C SER A 52 12.65 -11.45 0.52
N GLN A 53 12.58 -10.94 1.76
CA GLN A 53 12.28 -11.73 2.95
C GLN A 53 10.89 -11.41 3.49
N ASN A 54 10.23 -12.40 4.10
CA ASN A 54 8.98 -12.15 4.82
C ASN A 54 9.25 -11.17 5.97
N MET A 55 8.39 -10.16 6.09
CA MET A 55 8.42 -9.20 7.19
C MET A 55 8.25 -9.95 8.51
N VAL A 56 9.23 -9.77 9.39
CA VAL A 56 9.14 -10.21 10.79
C VAL A 56 8.25 -9.21 11.51
N ILE A 57 7.16 -9.71 12.10
CA ILE A 57 6.25 -8.88 12.87
C ILE A 57 6.71 -8.86 14.32
N ASP A 58 7.11 -7.69 14.80
CA ASP A 58 7.32 -7.46 16.22
C ASP A 58 5.94 -7.35 16.89
N SER A 59 5.56 -8.35 17.68
CA SER A 59 4.32 -8.37 18.44
C SER A 59 4.52 -8.01 19.92
N SER A 60 5.64 -7.38 20.26
CA SER A 60 5.88 -6.86 21.60
C SER A 60 4.88 -5.76 21.95
N SER A 61 4.56 -5.64 23.24
CA SER A 61 3.72 -4.55 23.73
C SER A 61 4.34 -3.17 23.47
N GLU A 62 5.67 -3.05 23.58
CA GLU A 62 6.37 -1.79 23.33
C GLU A 62 6.20 -1.31 21.88
N TYR A 63 6.34 -2.22 20.91
CA TYR A 63 6.13 -1.88 19.51
C TYR A 63 4.67 -1.56 19.20
N ALA A 64 3.73 -2.33 19.77
CA ALA A 64 2.30 -2.06 19.64
C ALA A 64 1.92 -0.68 20.21
N ASP A 65 2.41 -0.32 21.39
CA ASP A 65 2.17 0.98 22.03
C ASP A 65 2.76 2.12 21.18
N LYS A 66 3.97 1.92 20.64
CA LYS A 66 4.64 2.90 19.79
C LYS A 66 3.85 3.19 18.51
N LEU A 67 3.38 2.14 17.84
CA LEU A 67 2.57 2.26 16.62
C LEU A 67 1.18 2.83 16.91
N TYR A 68 0.53 2.35 17.98
CA TYR A 68 -0.77 2.87 18.40
C TYR A 68 -0.69 4.35 18.79
N GLY A 69 0.41 4.79 19.40
CA GLY A 69 0.69 6.20 19.65
C GLY A 69 0.82 7.06 18.39
N CYS A 70 0.87 6.45 17.21
CA CYS A 70 0.84 7.10 15.89
C CYS A 70 -0.53 6.96 15.20
N LEU A 71 -1.60 6.63 15.93
CA LEU A 71 -2.97 6.63 15.42
C LEU A 71 -3.28 7.96 14.72
N VAL A 72 -3.82 7.88 13.50
CA VAL A 72 -4.12 9.04 12.67
C VAL A 72 -5.63 9.27 12.65
N SER A 73 -6.07 10.30 13.37
CA SER A 73 -7.49 10.68 13.44
C SER A 73 -7.98 11.42 12.21
N ASP A 74 -7.11 12.19 11.54
CA ASP A 74 -7.40 12.88 10.28
C ASP A 74 -6.37 12.47 9.23
N VAL A 75 -6.83 11.75 8.20
CA VAL A 75 -5.97 11.29 7.10
C VAL A 75 -5.33 12.46 6.34
N ASN A 76 -5.92 13.65 6.38
CA ASN A 76 -5.36 14.83 5.73
C ASN A 76 -4.18 15.45 6.50
N ASP A 77 -3.94 15.02 7.75
CA ASP A 77 -2.71 15.30 8.47
C ASP A 77 -1.58 14.45 7.91
N THR A 78 -0.97 14.96 6.84
CA THR A 78 0.11 14.27 6.15
C THR A 78 1.30 13.99 7.06
N ALA A 79 1.57 14.85 8.05
CA ALA A 79 2.68 14.62 8.98
C ALA A 79 2.39 13.44 9.91
N ALA A 80 1.14 13.29 10.38
CA ALA A 80 0.73 12.13 11.16
C ALA A 80 0.80 10.82 10.36
N VAL A 81 0.35 10.86 9.09
CA VAL A 81 0.45 9.70 8.19
C VAL A 81 1.91 9.31 7.92
N VAL A 82 2.79 10.28 7.61
CA VAL A 82 4.23 10.04 7.46
C VAL A 82 4.80 9.35 8.68
N LYS A 83 4.58 9.96 9.86
CA LYS A 83 5.11 9.44 11.12
C LYS A 83 4.68 8.00 11.36
N LEU A 84 3.43 7.65 11.04
CA LEU A 84 2.94 6.28 11.11
C LEU A 84 3.73 5.35 10.17
N LEU A 85 3.82 5.68 8.88
CA LEU A 85 4.50 4.84 7.89
C LEU A 85 5.99 4.65 8.21
N GLU A 86 6.66 5.70 8.69
CA GLU A 86 8.05 5.65 9.16
C GLU A 86 8.18 4.78 10.42
N THR A 87 7.27 4.93 11.38
CA THR A 87 7.28 4.15 12.63
C THR A 87 7.06 2.65 12.37
N MET A 88 6.24 2.32 11.35
CA MET A 88 6.04 0.96 10.86
C MET A 88 7.26 0.38 10.12
N GLY A 89 8.21 1.22 9.72
CA GLY A 89 9.35 0.81 8.92
C GLY A 89 8.96 0.40 7.49
N LEU A 90 7.95 1.04 6.89
CA LEU A 90 7.45 0.67 5.56
C LEU A 90 8.55 0.65 4.49
N GLU A 91 9.50 1.59 4.55
CA GLU A 91 10.65 1.64 3.62
C GLU A 91 11.51 0.37 3.69
N SER A 92 11.68 -0.23 4.87
CA SER A 92 12.42 -1.49 5.02
C SER A 92 11.72 -2.69 4.38
N VAL A 93 10.41 -2.57 4.14
CA VAL A 93 9.58 -3.59 3.48
C VAL A 93 9.53 -3.34 1.97
N ALA A 94 9.21 -2.11 1.57
CA ALA A 94 8.84 -1.76 0.21
C ALA A 94 9.95 -1.09 -0.60
N GLY A 95 11.10 -0.78 0.01
CA GLY A 95 12.09 0.13 -0.59
C GLY A 95 11.60 1.58 -0.55
N LYS A 96 12.24 2.45 -1.34
CA LYS A 96 11.80 3.85 -1.47
C LYS A 96 10.39 3.93 -2.02
N TYR A 97 9.58 4.83 -1.47
CA TYR A 97 8.21 5.01 -1.91
C TYR A 97 7.73 6.45 -1.79
N ASN A 98 6.69 6.75 -2.56
CA ASN A 98 5.85 7.93 -2.41
C ASN A 98 4.45 7.50 -1.95
N ALA A 99 3.90 8.18 -0.94
CA ALA A 99 2.56 7.92 -0.44
C ALA A 99 1.63 9.09 -0.78
N THR A 100 0.45 8.79 -1.31
CA THR A 100 -0.59 9.77 -1.61
C THR A 100 -1.93 9.32 -1.05
N ILE A 101 -2.80 10.27 -0.78
CA ILE A 101 -4.17 10.01 -0.34
C ILE A 101 -5.12 10.53 -1.41
N LYS A 102 -6.02 9.67 -1.86
CA LYS A 102 -7.11 10.02 -2.76
C LYS A 102 -8.44 9.80 -2.07
N THR A 103 -9.45 10.55 -2.50
CA THR A 103 -10.81 10.36 -2.04
C THR A 103 -11.66 9.95 -3.23
N GLU A 104 -12.25 8.75 -3.16
CA GLU A 104 -13.18 8.24 -4.15
C GLU A 104 -14.56 8.07 -3.51
N GLY A 105 -15.49 8.97 -3.85
CA GLY A 105 -16.76 9.07 -3.13
C GLY A 105 -16.52 9.43 -1.66
N ASP A 106 -16.99 8.57 -0.76
CA ASP A 106 -16.81 8.72 0.70
C ASP A 106 -15.60 7.93 1.24
N MET A 107 -14.85 7.23 0.39
CA MET A 107 -13.74 6.38 0.78
C MET A 107 -12.39 7.07 0.55
N HIS A 108 -11.53 7.06 1.57
CA HIS A 108 -10.14 7.44 1.40
C HIS A 108 -9.28 6.23 1.02
N ILE A 109 -8.44 6.43 0.01
CA ILE A 109 -7.50 5.45 -0.53
C ILE A 109 -6.09 5.95 -0.26
N LEU A 110 -5.30 5.18 0.47
CA LEU A 110 -3.86 5.43 0.62
C LEU A 110 -3.11 4.65 -0.47
N SER A 111 -2.46 5.36 -1.38
CA SER A 111 -1.68 4.77 -2.47
C SER A 111 -0.18 4.91 -2.21
N VAL A 112 0.54 3.78 -2.27
CA VAL A 112 2.00 3.70 -2.12
C VAL A 112 2.63 3.36 -3.47
N SER A 113 3.39 4.28 -4.05
CA SER A 113 4.13 4.05 -5.30
C SER A 113 5.58 3.74 -4.96
N LEU A 114 6.03 2.51 -5.24
CA LEU A 114 7.41 2.10 -5.02
C LEU A 114 8.28 2.66 -6.14
N GLU A 115 9.43 3.22 -5.78
CA GLU A 115 10.41 3.74 -6.73
C GLU A 115 11.26 2.60 -7.32
N ASP A 116 11.51 1.56 -6.53
CA ASP A 116 12.34 0.43 -6.93
C ASP A 116 11.53 -0.62 -7.70
N SER A 117 12.15 -1.15 -8.75
CA SER A 117 11.58 -2.27 -9.50
C SER A 117 11.69 -3.58 -8.73
N VAL A 118 10.68 -4.43 -8.88
CA VAL A 118 10.54 -5.70 -8.17
C VAL A 118 10.79 -6.85 -9.13
N GLN A 119 11.62 -7.81 -8.74
CA GLN A 119 11.81 -9.02 -9.54
C GLN A 119 10.60 -9.95 -9.41
N LYS A 120 10.28 -10.68 -10.48
CA LYS A 120 9.18 -11.68 -10.48
C LYS A 120 9.23 -12.68 -9.33
N THR A 121 10.43 -13.07 -8.89
CA THR A 121 10.65 -13.96 -7.74
C THR A 121 10.29 -13.31 -6.40
N GLY A 122 10.46 -11.99 -6.26
CA GLY A 122 10.16 -11.22 -5.06
C GLY A 122 8.71 -10.77 -4.92
N LYS A 123 7.95 -10.73 -6.02
CA LYS A 123 6.55 -10.24 -6.04
C LYS A 123 5.67 -10.82 -4.93
N LYS A 124 5.64 -12.14 -4.76
CA LYS A 124 4.77 -12.80 -3.77
C LYS A 124 5.13 -12.39 -2.34
N VAL A 125 6.42 -12.22 -2.04
CA VAL A 125 6.90 -11.83 -0.72
C VAL A 125 6.56 -10.38 -0.44
N LEU A 126 6.82 -9.48 -1.41
CA LEU A 126 6.44 -8.08 -1.31
C LEU A 126 4.94 -7.92 -1.07
N ASP A 127 4.08 -8.52 -1.91
CA ASP A 127 2.63 -8.39 -1.78
C ASP A 127 2.12 -8.93 -0.44
N GLY A 128 2.72 -10.02 0.05
CA GLY A 128 2.40 -10.56 1.37
C GLY A 128 2.77 -9.60 2.50
N ASN A 129 3.94 -8.96 2.42
CA ASN A 129 4.37 -7.97 3.40
C ASN A 129 3.51 -6.71 3.33
N MET A 130 3.25 -6.20 2.13
CA MET A 130 2.41 -5.03 1.91
C MET A 130 0.97 -5.26 2.36
N LYS A 131 0.42 -6.48 2.23
CA LYS A 131 -0.89 -6.82 2.81
C LYS A 131 -0.91 -6.67 4.33
N LYS A 132 0.17 -7.07 5.03
CA LYS A 132 0.28 -6.88 6.49
C LYS A 132 0.40 -5.40 6.86
N CYS A 133 1.18 -4.63 6.10
CA CYS A 133 1.27 -3.18 6.26
C CYS A 133 -0.09 -2.51 6.02
N ALA A 134 -0.82 -2.91 4.98
CA ALA A 134 -2.15 -2.40 4.68
C ALA A 134 -3.13 -2.65 5.84
N GLN A 135 -3.14 -3.85 6.41
CA GLN A 135 -3.92 -4.17 7.61
C GLN A 135 -3.59 -3.23 8.79
N GLN A 136 -2.29 -3.03 9.08
CA GLN A 136 -1.86 -2.14 10.16
C GLN A 136 -2.26 -0.67 9.90
N ILE A 137 -2.09 -0.18 8.67
CA ILE A 137 -2.51 1.17 8.24
C ILE A 137 -4.02 1.32 8.42
N MET A 138 -4.82 0.38 7.94
CA MET A 138 -6.28 0.49 8.00
C MET A 138 -6.82 0.43 9.44
N ALA A 139 -6.14 -0.29 10.33
CA ALA A 139 -6.45 -0.27 11.76
C ALA A 139 -6.08 1.07 12.42
N LEU A 140 -4.94 1.68 12.04
CA LEU A 140 -4.43 2.90 12.67
C LEU A 140 -4.84 4.21 11.98
N VAL A 141 -5.45 4.12 10.81
CA VAL A 141 -6.03 5.25 10.07
C VAL A 141 -7.49 4.91 9.75
N PRO A 142 -8.42 5.12 10.70
CA PRO A 142 -9.78 4.59 10.59
C PRO A 142 -10.55 5.08 9.37
N SER A 143 -10.23 6.26 8.82
CA SER A 143 -10.89 6.79 7.63
C SER A 143 -10.40 6.20 6.30
N VAL A 144 -9.27 5.47 6.28
CA VAL A 144 -8.76 4.81 5.07
C VAL A 144 -9.50 3.50 4.85
N GLY A 145 -10.34 3.44 3.82
CA GLY A 145 -11.11 2.24 3.45
C GLY A 145 -10.35 1.31 2.50
N GLN A 146 -9.24 1.78 1.92
CA GLN A 146 -8.42 0.98 1.01
C GLN A 146 -6.96 1.42 1.00
N VAL A 147 -6.05 0.44 0.93
CA VAL A 147 -4.62 0.67 0.69
C VAL A 147 -4.26 0.04 -0.65
N GLN A 148 -3.52 0.77 -1.47
CA GLN A 148 -3.00 0.29 -2.74
C GLN A 148 -1.49 0.47 -2.79
N TRP A 149 -0.80 -0.45 -3.47
CA TRP A 149 0.61 -0.27 -3.80
C TRP A 149 0.87 -0.56 -5.28
N THR A 150 1.76 0.24 -5.88
CA THR A 150 2.12 0.16 -7.29
C THR A 150 3.63 0.05 -7.44
N TYR A 151 4.09 -0.82 -8.32
CA TYR A 151 5.52 -1.03 -8.58
C TYR A 151 5.76 -1.54 -10.00
N SER A 152 6.98 -1.35 -10.49
CA SER A 152 7.45 -1.90 -11.76
C SER A 152 7.95 -3.34 -11.57
N LEU A 153 7.43 -4.28 -12.34
CA LEU A 153 7.82 -5.69 -12.30
C LEU A 153 8.82 -6.01 -13.41
N ILE A 154 10.03 -6.41 -13.03
CA ILE A 154 11.04 -6.88 -13.98
C ILE A 154 10.71 -8.33 -14.35
N SER A 155 10.27 -8.51 -15.59
CA SER A 155 10.09 -9.82 -16.22
C SER A 155 11.25 -10.08 -17.18
N SER A 156 11.75 -11.32 -17.25
CA SER A 156 12.95 -11.64 -18.03
C SER A 156 12.72 -11.39 -19.53
N GLY A 157 13.19 -10.25 -20.05
CA GLY A 157 13.27 -9.95 -21.48
C GLY A 157 12.13 -9.09 -22.06
N GLU A 158 11.21 -8.56 -21.25
CA GLU A 158 10.16 -7.62 -21.69
C GLU A 158 10.25 -6.29 -20.94
N ALA A 159 9.50 -5.28 -21.41
CA ALA A 159 9.38 -4.00 -20.74
C ALA A 159 8.78 -4.19 -19.32
N ASP A 160 9.22 -3.36 -18.38
CA ASP A 160 8.73 -3.39 -17.00
C ASP A 160 7.20 -3.28 -16.98
N GLU A 161 6.54 -4.25 -16.35
CA GLU A 161 5.08 -4.27 -16.19
C GLU A 161 4.73 -3.47 -14.93
N THR A 162 3.92 -2.42 -15.05
CA THR A 162 3.36 -1.76 -13.87
C THR A 162 2.29 -2.65 -13.24
N VAL A 163 2.50 -3.02 -11.98
CA VAL A 163 1.57 -3.82 -11.19
C VAL A 163 1.00 -2.96 -10.08
N THR A 164 -0.34 -2.90 -9.99
CA THR A 164 -1.05 -2.29 -8.88
C THR A 164 -1.83 -3.36 -8.13
N VAL A 165 -1.69 -3.38 -6.81
CA VAL A 165 -2.43 -4.27 -5.92
C VAL A 165 -3.20 -3.41 -4.92
N SER A 166 -4.44 -3.82 -4.61
CA SER A 166 -5.35 -3.11 -3.72
C SER A 166 -5.88 -4.06 -2.65
N VAL A 167 -5.98 -3.56 -1.41
CA VAL A 167 -6.60 -4.24 -0.27
C VAL A 167 -7.61 -3.28 0.34
N ASP A 168 -8.88 -3.66 0.31
CA ASP A 168 -9.98 -2.99 1.02
C ASP A 168 -10.23 -3.65 2.39
N GLU A 169 -11.24 -3.17 3.13
CA GLU A 169 -11.54 -3.64 4.48
C GLU A 169 -11.88 -5.13 4.53
N GLU A 170 -12.64 -5.63 3.54
CA GLU A 170 -13.01 -7.04 3.45
C GLU A 170 -11.77 -7.91 3.19
N ALA A 171 -10.94 -7.52 2.21
CA ALA A 171 -9.71 -8.23 1.90
C ALA A 171 -8.67 -8.14 3.02
N ALA A 172 -8.67 -7.05 3.80
CA ALA A 172 -7.82 -6.86 4.97
C ALA A 172 -8.25 -7.76 6.14
N ALA A 173 -9.55 -7.92 6.35
CA ALA A 173 -10.10 -8.81 7.38
C ALA A 173 -10.00 -10.30 7.02
N GLU A 174 -9.73 -10.64 5.76
CA GLU A 174 -9.56 -12.01 5.31
C GLU A 174 -8.49 -12.74 6.16
N LYS A 175 -8.90 -13.82 6.84
CA LYS A 175 -8.09 -14.64 7.76
C LYS A 175 -7.76 -14.01 9.11
N LEU A 176 -8.29 -12.82 9.41
CA LEU A 176 -8.26 -12.24 10.75
C LEU A 176 -9.49 -12.68 11.54
N SER A 177 -9.38 -12.66 12.88
CA SER A 177 -10.48 -13.07 13.77
C SER A 177 -11.65 -12.07 13.84
N LYS A 178 -11.45 -10.83 13.39
CA LYS A 178 -12.40 -9.71 13.52
C LYS A 178 -12.18 -8.67 12.41
N ASP A 179 -13.08 -7.69 12.37
CA ASP A 179 -13.00 -6.54 11.49
C ASP A 179 -11.69 -5.73 11.68
N ILE A 180 -11.14 -5.20 10.58
CA ILE A 180 -9.84 -4.54 10.60
C ILE A 180 -9.83 -3.27 11.48
N LYS A 181 -10.93 -2.50 11.50
CA LYS A 181 -11.02 -1.25 12.28
C LYS A 181 -11.08 -1.53 13.77
N SER A 182 -11.66 -2.66 14.16
CA SER A 182 -11.76 -3.04 15.57
C SER A 182 -10.39 -3.26 16.25
N TYR A 183 -9.34 -3.52 15.48
CA TYR A 183 -7.97 -3.60 16.00
C TYR A 183 -7.41 -2.22 16.39
N GLY A 184 -7.94 -1.12 15.85
CA GLY A 184 -7.53 0.25 16.18
C GLY A 184 -8.18 0.84 17.44
N ASN A 185 -8.96 0.07 18.19
CA ASN A 185 -9.70 0.59 19.36
C ASN A 185 -8.81 0.85 20.57
N SER A 186 -7.72 0.11 20.74
CA SER A 186 -6.71 0.29 21.78
C SER A 186 -5.36 -0.29 21.36
N ALA A 187 -4.30 0.03 22.09
CA ALA A 187 -3.00 -0.59 21.89
C ALA A 187 -3.04 -2.11 22.10
N ASP A 188 -3.82 -2.59 23.08
CA ASP A 188 -4.02 -4.03 23.32
C ASP A 188 -4.69 -4.73 22.13
N THR A 189 -5.73 -4.10 21.55
CA THR A 189 -6.34 -4.68 20.36
C THR A 189 -5.38 -4.64 19.19
N PHE A 190 -4.61 -3.57 19.01
CA PHE A 190 -3.64 -3.48 17.92
C PHE A 190 -2.52 -4.52 18.08
N LYS A 191 -2.06 -4.78 19.30
CA LYS A 191 -1.13 -5.86 19.59
C LYS A 191 -1.68 -7.22 19.13
N ALA A 192 -2.96 -7.50 19.36
CA ALA A 192 -3.60 -8.73 18.89
C ALA A 192 -3.54 -8.87 17.35
N LEU A 193 -3.63 -7.76 16.60
CA LEU A 193 -3.41 -7.80 15.14
C LEU A 193 -1.99 -8.27 14.81
N LEU A 194 -0.99 -7.71 15.48
CA LEU A 194 0.41 -8.06 15.26
C LEU A 194 0.69 -9.54 15.62
N GLU A 195 0.10 -10.04 16.71
CA GLU A 195 0.19 -11.44 17.11
C GLU A 195 -0.45 -12.38 16.07
N GLU A 196 -1.64 -12.04 15.56
CA GLU A 196 -2.28 -12.82 14.48
C GLU A 196 -1.43 -12.81 13.19
N GLN A 197 -0.90 -11.66 12.79
CA GLN A 197 -0.03 -11.55 11.62
C GLN A 197 1.28 -12.33 11.77
N ALA A 198 1.85 -12.37 12.99
CA ALA A 198 3.02 -13.19 13.30
C ALA A 198 2.69 -14.69 13.18
N GLY A 199 1.52 -15.11 13.66
CA GLY A 199 1.03 -16.50 13.57
C GLY A 199 0.70 -16.96 12.14
N LEU A 200 0.23 -16.06 11.28
CA LEU A 200 -0.05 -16.33 9.85
C LEU A 200 1.22 -16.51 9.00
N SER A 201 2.40 -16.25 9.56
CA SER A 201 3.68 -16.32 8.85
C SER A 201 4.38 -17.68 8.96
N GLN A 202 3.76 -18.66 9.63
CA GLN A 202 4.18 -20.06 9.72
C GLN A 202 3.44 -20.96 8.73
#